data_AF-A0A316SI41-F1
#
_entry.id   AF-A0A316SI41-F1
#
_cell.length_a   1.000
_cell.length_b   1.000
_cell.length_c   1.000
_cell.angle_alpha   90.00
_cell.angle_beta   90.00
_cell.angle_gamma   90.00
#
_symmetry.space_group_name_H-M   'P 1'
#
loop_
_entity.id
_entity.type
_entity.pdbx_description
1 polymer ?
#
loop_
_entity_poly.entity_id
_entity_poly.type
_entity_poly.pdbx_seq_one_letter_code
_entity_poly.pdbx_strand_id
1 'polypeptide(L)'
;MYVGRLKRSSFLVEKIEPGEHVISTESEFGNNEILINTEANKNYFVRQNIKFGVFVGGSSIHEVSAEKGMEDVKKCELIEPQRKESVNINPADIEKARAELKAQQ
;
A
#
# COMPACT_ATOMS: atom_id res chain seq x y z
N MET A 1 0.72 -6.16 5.14
CA MET A 1 0.35 -6.65 3.79
C MET A 1 0.76 -5.59 2.77
N TYR A 2 1.42 -5.96 1.67
CA TYR A 2 1.67 -5.03 0.57
C TYR A 2 0.55 -5.15 -0.47
N VAL A 3 -0.15 -4.06 -0.73
CA VAL A 3 -1.33 -4.04 -1.61
C VAL A 3 -0.96 -3.65 -3.04
N GLY A 4 -0.08 -2.66 -3.21
CA GLY A 4 0.40 -2.26 -4.53
C GLY A 4 1.00 -0.86 -4.57
N ARG A 5 1.46 -0.48 -5.77
CA ARG A 5 1.92 0.88 -6.09
C ARG A 5 0.86 1.62 -6.88
N LEU A 6 0.44 2.78 -6.37
CA LEU A 6 -0.46 3.68 -7.08
C LEU A 6 0.29 4.45 -8.17
N LYS A 7 -0.38 4.66 -9.30
CA LYS A 7 0.00 5.62 -10.34
C LYS A 7 -0.81 6.91 -10.15
N ARG A 8 -0.43 7.99 -10.84
CA ARG A 8 -1.22 9.24 -10.84
C ARG A 8 -2.66 8.95 -11.26
N SER A 9 -3.61 9.51 -10.53
CA SER A 9 -5.05 9.37 -10.79
C SER A 9 -5.53 7.90 -10.86
N SER A 10 -4.99 7.05 -9.98
CA SER A 10 -5.45 5.67 -9.84
C SER A 10 -5.85 5.35 -8.40
N PHE A 11 -6.68 4.33 -8.23
CA PHE A 11 -7.04 3.79 -6.92
C PHE A 11 -7.10 2.27 -6.96
N LEU A 12 -7.00 1.66 -5.78
CA LEU A 12 -7.14 0.23 -5.56
C LEU A 12 -8.22 -0.03 -4.52
N VAL A 13 -8.78 -1.23 -4.53
CA VAL A 13 -9.76 -1.68 -3.54
C VAL A 13 -9.23 -2.95 -2.90
N GLU A 14 -9.24 -2.99 -1.58
CA GLU A 14 -8.82 -4.16 -0.80
C GLU A 14 -9.90 -4.53 0.20
N LYS A 15 -10.12 -5.83 0.38
CA LYS A 15 -11.02 -6.34 1.42
C LYS A 15 -10.19 -6.69 2.65
N ILE A 16 -10.58 -6.16 3.78
CA ILE A 16 -9.91 -6.38 5.07
C ILE A 16 -10.94 -6.81 6.11
N GLU A 17 -10.48 -7.53 7.12
CA GLU A 17 -11.30 -7.90 8.27
C GLU A 17 -11.69 -6.65 9.07
N PRO A 18 -12.85 -6.62 9.75
CA PRO A 18 -13.19 -5.54 10.67
C PRO A 18 -12.17 -5.42 11.81
N GLY A 19 -11.98 -4.20 12.32
CA GLY A 19 -11.08 -3.89 13.42
C GLY A 19 -10.06 -2.81 13.08
N GLU A 20 -9.04 -2.72 13.93
CA GLU A 20 -7.98 -1.72 13.85
C GLU A 20 -6.88 -2.14 12.86
N HIS A 21 -6.53 -1.24 11.94
CA HIS A 21 -5.51 -1.47 10.92
C HIS A 21 -4.58 -0.27 10.78
N VAL A 22 -3.30 -0.55 10.54
CA VAL A 22 -2.32 0.46 10.15
C VAL A 22 -2.18 0.45 8.62
N ILE A 23 -2.43 1.59 8.00
CA ILE A 23 -2.15 1.82 6.59
C ILE A 23 -0.90 2.66 6.49
N SER A 24 0.08 2.17 5.72
CA SER A 24 1.36 2.85 5.51
C SER A 24 1.69 3.03 4.03
N THR A 25 2.43 4.09 3.71
CA THR A 25 3.06 4.24 2.39
C THR A 25 4.56 4.15 2.49
N GLU A 26 5.17 3.44 1.55
CA GLU A 26 6.62 3.51 1.33
C GLU A 26 6.96 4.81 0.60
N SER A 27 7.86 5.60 1.17
CA SER A 27 8.39 6.81 0.55
C SER A 27 9.89 6.91 0.81
N GLU A 28 10.64 7.41 -0.17
CA GLU A 28 12.11 7.58 -0.10
C GLU A 28 12.55 8.54 1.02
N PHE A 29 11.59 9.27 1.61
CA PHE A 29 11.81 10.24 2.69
C PHE A 29 11.09 9.89 3.99
N GLY A 30 10.68 8.63 4.15
CA GLY A 30 10.03 8.11 5.35
C GLY A 30 8.60 7.64 5.10
N ASN A 31 8.21 6.60 5.84
CA ASN A 31 6.86 6.06 5.79
C ASN A 31 5.89 7.04 6.44
N ASN A 32 4.70 7.19 5.83
CA ASN A 32 3.56 7.85 6.47
C ASN A 32 2.57 6.77 6.84
N GLU A 33 2.01 6.86 8.04
CA GLU A 33 1.11 5.86 8.60
C GLU A 33 -0.14 6.52 9.17
N ILE A 34 -1.28 5.85 9.01
CA ILE A 34 -2.52 6.18 9.71
C ILE A 34 -3.12 4.92 10.32
N LEU A 35 -3.76 5.08 11.47
CA LEU A 35 -4.57 4.05 12.10
C LEU A 35 -6.02 4.25 11.66
N ILE A 36 -6.67 3.20 11.20
CA ILE A 36 -8.10 3.20 10.90
C ILE A 36 -8.79 2.08 11.67
N ASN A 37 -10.01 2.33 12.14
CA ASN A 37 -10.84 1.31 12.76
C ASN A 37 -12.04 1.03 11.84
N THR A 38 -12.12 -0.20 11.35
CA THR A 38 -13.03 -0.59 10.27
C THR A 38 -14.16 -1.48 10.76
N GLU A 39 -15.35 -1.26 10.22
CA GLU A 39 -16.52 -2.08 10.50
C GLU A 39 -16.88 -2.96 9.29
N ALA A 40 -17.52 -4.09 9.57
CA ALA A 40 -18.04 -4.97 8.54
C ALA A 40 -19.05 -4.25 7.64
N ASN A 41 -18.99 -4.53 6.33
CA ASN A 41 -19.90 -3.99 5.32
C ASN A 41 -19.85 -2.44 5.16
N LYS A 42 -18.76 -1.79 5.57
CA LYS A 42 -18.50 -0.37 5.31
C LYS A 42 -17.26 -0.17 4.44
N ASN A 43 -17.32 0.84 3.57
CA ASN A 43 -16.18 1.26 2.75
C ASN A 43 -15.46 2.42 3.43
N TYR A 44 -14.14 2.32 3.48
CA TYR A 44 -13.25 3.35 4.00
C TYR A 44 -12.36 3.86 2.86
N PHE A 45 -12.08 5.15 2.86
CA PHE A 45 -11.37 5.80 1.77
C PHE A 45 -10.11 6.46 2.32
N VAL A 46 -8.96 6.03 1.83
CA VAL A 46 -7.66 6.59 2.20
C VAL A 46 -7.04 7.21 0.97
N ARG A 47 -6.66 8.47 1.10
CA ARG A 47 -6.06 9.25 0.02
C ARG A 47 -4.57 9.39 0.26
N GLN A 48 -3.79 9.01 -0.75
CA GLN A 48 -2.38 9.35 -0.85
C GLN A 48 -2.19 10.62 -1.69
N ASN A 49 -1.54 11.62 -1.11
CA ASN A 49 -1.09 12.84 -1.80
C ASN A 49 0.42 12.80 -1.98
N ILE A 50 0.90 13.31 -3.12
CA ILE A 50 2.31 13.61 -3.34
C ILE A 50 2.55 15.05 -2.91
N LYS A 51 3.47 15.28 -1.98
CA LYS A 51 3.93 16.61 -1.59
C LYS A 51 5.06 17.01 -2.53
N PHE A 52 4.82 18.00 -3.38
CA PHE A 52 5.86 18.63 -4.18
C PHE A 52 6.54 19.71 -3.35
N GLY A 53 7.70 19.39 -2.76
CA GLY A 53 8.58 20.35 -2.07
C GLY A 53 9.86 20.62 -2.86
N VAL A 54 10.53 21.76 -2.60
CA VAL A 54 11.74 22.20 -3.33
C VAL A 54 12.94 21.24 -3.17
N PHE A 55 12.92 20.32 -2.19
CA PHE A 55 14.07 19.44 -1.91
C PHE A 55 13.76 17.95 -1.68
N VAL A 56 12.50 17.54 -1.48
CA VAL A 56 12.13 16.13 -1.25
C VAL A 56 10.69 15.85 -1.72
N GLY A 57 10.51 14.79 -2.51
CA GLY A 57 9.20 14.30 -2.94
C GLY A 57 8.60 13.39 -1.88
N GLY A 58 7.98 13.96 -0.85
CA GLY A 58 7.31 13.17 0.19
C GLY A 58 5.93 12.68 -0.25
N SER A 59 5.44 11.60 0.36
CA SER A 59 4.02 11.25 0.34
C SER A 59 3.32 11.75 1.61
N SER A 60 2.00 11.82 1.60
CA SER A 60 1.19 11.88 2.82
C SER A 60 -0.09 11.09 2.61
N ILE A 61 -0.57 10.43 3.66
CA ILE A 61 -1.84 9.70 3.66
C ILE A 61 -2.78 10.21 4.74
N HIS A 62 -4.07 10.15 4.45
CA HIS A 62 -5.14 10.51 5.37
C HIS A 62 -6.44 9.81 4.95
N GLU A 63 -7.27 9.51 5.94
CA GLU A 63 -8.65 9.08 5.71
C GLU A 63 -9.51 10.26 5.23
N VAL A 64 -10.45 9.98 4.34
CA VAL A 64 -11.45 10.95 3.86
C VAL A 64 -12.87 10.40 4.07
N SER A 65 -13.86 11.30 4.14
CA SER A 65 -15.26 10.88 4.28
C SER A 65 -15.71 10.04 3.09
N ALA A 66 -16.72 9.18 3.30
CA ALA A 66 -17.26 8.32 2.26
C ALA A 66 -17.78 9.11 1.04
N GLU A 67 -18.46 10.24 1.28
CA GLU A 67 -18.93 11.15 0.23
C GLU A 67 -17.76 11.64 -0.62
N LYS A 68 -16.71 12.16 0.05
CA LYS A 68 -15.56 12.73 -0.62
C LYS A 68 -14.74 11.68 -1.35
N GLY A 69 -14.47 10.56 -0.70
CA GLY A 69 -13.79 9.41 -1.28
C GLY A 69 -14.49 8.91 -2.55
N MET A 70 -15.83 8.83 -2.53
CA MET A 70 -16.62 8.40 -3.69
C MET A 70 -16.52 9.40 -4.86
N GLU A 71 -16.53 10.71 -4.60
CA GLU A 71 -16.29 11.72 -5.65
C GLU A 71 -14.89 11.61 -6.26
N ASP A 72 -13.90 11.28 -5.44
CA ASP A 72 -12.52 11.28 -5.84
C ASP A 72 -12.16 10.02 -6.65
N VAL A 73 -12.64 8.83 -6.26
CA VAL A 73 -12.44 7.60 -7.03
C VAL A 73 -13.12 7.64 -8.40
N LYS A 74 -14.23 8.38 -8.55
CA LYS A 74 -14.88 8.61 -9.87
C LYS A 74 -13.97 9.33 -10.87
N LYS A 75 -12.95 10.05 -10.38
CA LYS A 75 -11.96 10.77 -11.20
C LYS A 75 -10.67 9.96 -11.40
N CYS A 76 -10.60 8.75 -10.84
CA CYS A 76 -9.45 7.89 -10.88
C CYS A 76 -9.74 6.62 -11.68
N GLU A 77 -8.68 6.02 -12.21
CA GLU A 77 -8.71 4.69 -12.82
C GLU A 77 -8.59 3.61 -11.73
N LEU A 78 -9.46 2.61 -11.77
CA LEU A 78 -9.29 1.42 -10.94
C LEU A 78 -8.13 0.59 -11.48
N ILE A 79 -7.13 0.33 -10.65
CA ILE A 79 -6.02 -0.55 -10.99
C ILE A 79 -6.06 -1.84 -10.17
N GLU A 80 -5.48 -2.90 -10.71
CA GLU A 80 -5.38 -4.16 -10.01
C GLU A 80 -4.37 -4.06 -8.85
N PRO A 81 -4.71 -4.61 -7.66
CA PRO A 81 -3.78 -4.67 -6.55
C PRO A 81 -2.61 -5.60 -6.91
N GLN A 82 -1.38 -5.09 -6.76
CA GLN A 82 -0.14 -5.82 -7.01
C GLN A 82 0.26 -6.58 -5.75
N ARG A 83 -0.64 -7.47 -5.29
CA ARG A 83 -0.36 -8.31 -4.14
C ARG A 83 0.89 -9.13 -4.43
N LYS A 84 1.96 -8.86 -3.67
CA LYS A 84 2.90 -9.93 -3.39
C LYS A 84 2.18 -10.78 -2.36
N GLU A 85 1.52 -11.85 -2.82
CA GLU A 85 1.28 -12.98 -1.93
C GLU A 85 2.58 -13.21 -1.16
N SER A 86 2.50 -13.34 0.16
CA SER A 86 3.63 -13.76 0.99
C SER A 86 4.36 -14.82 0.20
N VAL A 87 5.55 -14.48 -0.29
CA VAL A 87 6.30 -15.37 -1.18
C VAL A 87 6.37 -16.66 -0.39
N ASN A 88 5.73 -17.72 -0.89
CA ASN A 88 5.93 -19.04 -0.35
C ASN A 88 7.32 -19.45 -0.81
N ILE A 89 8.34 -18.81 -0.23
CA ILE A 89 9.72 -19.18 -0.46
C ILE A 89 9.82 -20.52 0.24
N ASN A 90 9.84 -21.59 -0.56
CA ASN A 90 10.14 -22.89 -0.03
C ASN A 90 11.46 -22.76 0.75
N PRO A 91 11.57 -23.26 1.99
CA PRO A 91 12.84 -23.26 2.72
C PRO A 91 14.03 -23.76 1.87
N ALA A 92 13.78 -24.65 0.91
CA ALA A 92 14.76 -25.11 -0.07
C ALA A 92 15.27 -24.00 -1.02
N ASP A 93 14.42 -23.05 -1.41
CA ASP A 93 14.82 -21.92 -2.26
C ASP A 93 15.69 -20.92 -1.47
N ILE A 94 15.43 -20.75 -0.17
CA ILE A 94 16.29 -19.96 0.73
C ILE A 94 17.66 -20.63 0.89
N GLU A 95 17.69 -21.95 1.06
CA GLU A 95 18.93 -22.69 1.23
C GLU A 95 19.77 -22.72 -0.05
N LYS A 96 19.12 -22.88 -1.21
CA LYS A 96 19.76 -22.78 -2.52
C LYS A 96 20.36 -21.39 -2.75
N ALA A 97 19.60 -20.32 -2.49
CA ALA A 97 20.10 -18.95 -2.61
C ALA A 97 21.30 -18.67 -1.68
N ARG A 98 21.27 -19.22 -0.45
CA ARG A 98 22.41 -19.12 0.50
C ARG A 98 23.63 -19.90 0.04
N ALA A 99 23.45 -21.07 -0.58
CA ALA A 99 24.54 -21.89 -1.12
C ALA A 99 25.19 -21.22 -2.34
N GLU A 100 24.39 -20.66 -3.24
CA GLU A 100 24.88 -19.91 -4.41
C GLU A 100 25.66 -18.66 -4.00
N LEU A 101 25.21 -17.93 -2.98
CA LEU A 101 25.91 -16.76 -2.45
C LEU A 101 27.26 -17.11 -1.81
N LYS A 102 27.36 -18.28 -1.17
CA LYS A 102 28.61 -18.80 -0.59
C LYS A 102 29.58 -19.34 -1.63
N ALA A 103 29.08 -19.85 -2.76
CA ALA A 103 29.92 -20.31 -3.86
C ALA A 103 30.50 -19.15 -4.69
N GLN A 104 29.96 -17.95 -4.53
CA GLN A 104 30.42 -16.71 -5.16
C GLN A 104 31.39 -15.90 -4.27
N GLN A 105 31.74 -16.40 -3.09
CA GLN A 105 32.76 -15.84 -2.19
C GLN A 105 33.95 -16.80 -2.12
#